data_AF-A0A7V4B297-F1
#
_entry.id   AF-A0A7V4B297-F1
#
_cell.length_a   1.000
_cell.length_b   1.000
_cell.length_c   1.000
_cell.angle_alpha   90.00
_cell.angle_beta   90.00
_cell.angle_gamma   90.00
#
_symmetry.space_group_name_H-M   'P 1'
#
loop_
_entity.id
_entity.type
_entity.pdbx_description
1 polymer ?
#
loop_
_entity_poly.entity_id
_entity_poly.type
_entity_poly.pdbx_seq_one_letter_code
_entity_poly.pdbx_strand_id
1 'polypeptide(L)'
;MIGWLGEYFVYQQLRAVCPDFDVTHWRSCARERFGYDPGDDALGYDFEYPDVAGLLTGRSGAPRCLIEVKSAAQDCRDSFEMSMNEWDVAHRCHCDPDYGVYVIVRVDNVASKPQIADLLVDPVELQRQGVLNYSSRNLLVVVGRAR
;
A
#
# COMPACT_ATOMS: atom_id res chain seq x y z
N MET A 1 8.65 -13.22 -5.19
CA MET A 1 8.16 -13.27 -6.59
C MET A 1 6.64 -13.05 -6.71
N ILE A 2 5.92 -12.69 -5.64
CA ILE A 2 4.45 -12.53 -5.63
C ILE A 2 4.01 -11.05 -5.67
N GLY A 3 4.89 -10.11 -5.29
CA GLY A 3 4.59 -8.67 -5.23
C GLY A 3 3.95 -8.11 -6.49
N TRP A 4 4.60 -8.27 -7.65
CA TRP A 4 4.09 -7.77 -8.93
C TRP A 4 2.72 -8.33 -9.34
N LEU A 5 2.36 -9.56 -8.94
CA LEU A 5 1.02 -10.11 -9.19
C LEU A 5 -0.03 -9.45 -8.30
N GLY A 6 0.31 -9.18 -7.04
CA GLY A 6 -0.58 -8.48 -6.12
C GLY A 6 -0.76 -7.02 -6.52
N GLU A 7 0.29 -6.34 -6.96
CA GLU A 7 0.19 -4.99 -7.51
C GLU A 7 -0.71 -4.95 -8.74
N TYR A 8 -0.56 -5.89 -9.68
CA TYR A 8 -1.45 -5.96 -10.84
C TYR A 8 -2.91 -6.20 -10.45
N PHE A 9 -3.15 -7.06 -9.47
CA PHE A 9 -4.49 -7.27 -8.93
C PHE A 9 -5.06 -5.98 -8.33
N VAL A 10 -4.28 -5.27 -7.51
CA VAL A 10 -4.68 -3.98 -6.92
C VAL A 10 -4.92 -2.92 -8.00
N TYR A 11 -4.07 -2.84 -9.01
CA TYR A 11 -4.27 -1.98 -10.19
C TYR A 11 -5.63 -2.22 -10.84
N GLN A 12 -6.01 -3.48 -11.06
CA GLN A 12 -7.32 -3.82 -11.62
C GLN A 12 -8.48 -3.40 -10.70
N GLN A 13 -8.33 -3.57 -9.39
CA GLN A 13 -9.36 -3.13 -8.43
C GLN A 13 -9.49 -1.61 -8.41
N LEU A 14 -8.37 -0.88 -8.31
CA LEU A 14 -8.34 0.59 -8.30
C LEU A 14 -8.92 1.15 -9.60
N ARG A 15 -8.58 0.60 -10.76
CA ARG A 15 -9.22 0.99 -12.04
C ARG A 15 -10.72 0.79 -12.08
N ALA A 16 -11.25 -0.18 -11.34
CA ALA A 16 -12.68 -0.46 -11.33
C ALA A 16 -13.46 0.48 -10.39
N VAL A 17 -12.82 1.00 -9.34
CA VAL A 17 -13.51 1.74 -8.25
C VAL A 17 -13.11 3.21 -8.13
N CYS A 18 -11.90 3.58 -8.55
CA CYS A 18 -11.37 4.94 -8.48
C CYS A 18 -11.58 5.65 -9.82
N PRO A 19 -12.29 6.81 -9.83
CA PRO A 19 -12.42 7.63 -11.03
C PRO A 19 -11.07 8.00 -11.63
N ASP A 20 -10.97 7.94 -12.96
CA ASP A 20 -9.78 8.31 -13.75
C ASP A 20 -8.48 7.56 -13.39
N PHE A 21 -8.56 6.49 -12.59
CA PHE A 21 -7.40 5.68 -12.26
C PHE A 21 -6.95 4.89 -13.50
N ASP A 22 -5.68 5.01 -13.83
CA ASP A 22 -5.05 4.38 -14.99
C ASP A 22 -3.57 4.04 -14.73
N VAL A 23 -2.85 3.59 -15.76
CA VAL A 23 -1.44 3.18 -15.63
C VAL A 23 -0.50 4.31 -15.22
N THR A 24 -0.88 5.58 -15.39
CA THR A 24 -0.04 6.72 -14.97
C THR A 24 0.07 6.85 -13.45
N HIS A 25 -0.82 6.17 -12.71
CA HIS A 25 -0.86 6.11 -11.26
C HIS A 25 -0.01 4.96 -10.69
N TRP A 26 0.42 3.99 -11.52
CA TRP A 26 1.32 2.90 -11.12
C TRP A 26 2.78 3.34 -11.26
N ARG A 27 3.48 3.40 -10.13
CA ARG A 27 4.80 4.02 -9.98
C ARG A 27 5.94 3.02 -9.87
N SER A 28 5.75 1.88 -9.20
CA SER A 28 6.80 0.86 -9.04
C SER A 28 7.24 0.22 -10.36
N CYS A 29 8.41 -0.40 -10.36
CA CYS A 29 8.97 -1.15 -11.49
C CYS A 29 8.16 -2.40 -11.86
N ALA A 30 7.23 -2.84 -11.00
CA ALA A 30 6.42 -4.03 -11.27
C ALA A 30 5.56 -3.91 -12.54
N ARG A 31 5.16 -2.69 -12.90
CA ARG A 31 4.42 -2.40 -14.15
C ARG A 31 5.14 -2.86 -15.41
N GLU A 32 6.47 -2.90 -15.40
CA GLU A 32 7.29 -3.33 -16.54
C GLU A 32 7.06 -4.80 -16.90
N ARG A 33 6.74 -5.64 -15.89
CA ARG A 33 6.39 -7.06 -16.09
C ARG A 33 5.14 -7.25 -16.95
N PHE A 34 4.31 -6.21 -17.03
CA PHE A 34 3.06 -6.19 -17.79
C PHE A 34 3.16 -5.39 -19.08
N GLY A 35 4.38 -5.02 -19.50
CA GLY A 35 4.64 -4.33 -20.76
C GLY A 35 4.39 -2.82 -20.73
N TYR A 36 4.32 -2.22 -19.53
CA TYR A 36 4.23 -0.78 -19.36
C TYR A 36 5.61 -0.13 -19.27
N ASP A 37 5.66 1.20 -19.41
CA ASP A 37 6.90 1.98 -19.30
C ASP A 37 7.61 1.76 -17.95
N PRO A 38 8.92 2.08 -17.84
CA PRO A 38 9.67 1.92 -16.60
C PRO A 38 9.05 2.59 -15.37
N GLY A 39 9.20 1.93 -14.23
CA GLY A 39 8.82 2.46 -12.92
C GLY A 39 10.01 2.91 -12.06
N ASP A 40 9.74 3.23 -10.80
CA ASP A 40 10.74 3.64 -9.82
C ASP A 40 10.41 3.14 -8.40
N ASP A 41 11.06 2.05 -7.98
CA ASP A 41 10.93 1.49 -6.63
C ASP A 41 11.61 2.37 -5.56
N ALA A 42 12.43 3.36 -5.93
CA ALA A 42 13.06 4.26 -4.97
C ALA A 42 12.06 5.24 -4.34
N LEU A 43 10.87 5.37 -4.92
CA LEU A 43 9.78 6.22 -4.40
C LEU A 43 9.22 5.73 -3.06
N GLY A 44 9.35 4.44 -2.77
CA GLY A 44 8.86 3.82 -1.53
C GLY A 44 7.34 3.67 -1.45
N TYR A 45 6.69 3.50 -2.61
CA TYR A 45 5.27 3.14 -2.76
C TYR A 45 5.01 2.65 -4.19
N ASP A 46 3.95 1.86 -4.38
CA ASP A 46 3.59 1.25 -5.66
C ASP A 46 2.68 2.12 -6.53
N PHE A 47 1.72 2.81 -5.90
CA PHE A 47 0.77 3.69 -6.60
C PHE A 47 0.66 5.06 -5.96
N GLU A 48 0.34 6.06 -6.78
CA GLU A 48 -0.01 7.39 -6.33
C GLU A 48 -1.35 7.79 -6.94
N TYR A 49 -2.29 8.26 -6.11
CA TYR A 49 -3.60 8.68 -6.57
C TYR A 49 -4.07 9.98 -5.90
N PRO A 50 -4.58 10.97 -6.68
CA PRO A 50 -5.27 12.12 -6.12
C PRO A 50 -6.63 11.71 -5.54
N ASP A 51 -6.68 11.34 -4.25
CA ASP A 51 -7.90 10.89 -3.57
C ASP A 51 -8.81 12.06 -3.15
N VAL A 52 -9.21 12.90 -4.11
CA VAL A 52 -9.92 14.16 -3.88
C VAL A 52 -11.21 13.96 -3.07
N ALA A 53 -11.92 12.87 -3.34
CA ALA A 53 -13.17 12.50 -2.70
C ALA A 53 -12.99 11.68 -1.39
N GLY A 54 -11.75 11.33 -1.02
CA GLY A 54 -11.48 10.51 0.17
C GLY A 54 -12.00 9.08 0.08
N LEU A 55 -12.06 8.48 -1.12
CA LEU A 55 -12.56 7.13 -1.35
C LEU A 55 -11.68 6.05 -0.70
N LEU A 56 -10.37 6.28 -0.69
CA LEU A 56 -9.41 5.33 -0.11
C LEU A 56 -9.01 5.72 1.32
N THR A 57 -8.88 7.01 1.57
CA THR A 57 -8.31 7.55 2.81
C THR A 57 -9.35 8.02 3.82
N GLY A 58 -10.61 8.20 3.40
CA GLY A 58 -11.65 8.85 4.20
C GLY A 58 -11.44 10.36 4.40
N ARG A 59 -10.46 10.98 3.71
CA ARG A 59 -10.12 12.40 3.86
C ARG A 59 -10.42 13.16 2.56
N SER A 60 -11.45 14.00 2.57
CA SER A 60 -11.79 14.88 1.44
C SER A 60 -10.88 16.11 1.36
N GLY A 61 -10.58 16.60 0.15
CA GLY A 61 -9.87 17.88 -0.05
C GLY A 61 -8.49 17.79 -0.70
N ALA A 62 -8.24 16.72 -1.45
CA ALA A 62 -7.00 16.43 -2.18
C ALA A 62 -5.74 16.16 -1.34
N PRO A 63 -5.75 15.18 -0.41
CA PRO A 63 -4.51 14.53 -0.01
C PRO A 63 -4.01 13.63 -1.16
N ARG A 64 -2.73 13.70 -1.49
CA ARG A 64 -2.06 12.67 -2.30
C ARG A 64 -2.15 11.35 -1.55
N CYS A 65 -2.69 10.30 -2.17
CA CYS A 65 -2.71 8.96 -1.58
C CYS A 65 -1.52 8.17 -2.13
N LEU A 66 -0.60 7.78 -1.25
CA LEU A 66 0.55 6.95 -1.57
C LEU A 66 0.23 5.52 -1.11
N ILE A 67 0.25 4.58 -2.04
CA ILE A 67 -0.29 3.24 -1.83
C ILE A 67 0.83 2.22 -1.98
N GLU A 68 1.01 1.39 -0.96
CA GLU A 68 1.96 0.27 -0.93
C GLU A 68 1.22 -1.06 -0.89
N VAL A 69 1.62 -2.03 -1.71
CA VAL A 69 0.97 -3.34 -1.81
C VAL A 69 1.81 -4.41 -1.14
N LYS A 70 1.23 -5.07 -0.13
CA LYS A 70 1.85 -6.21 0.56
C LYS A 70 1.12 -7.49 0.22
N SER A 71 1.83 -8.42 -0.40
CA SER A 71 1.23 -9.58 -1.06
C SER A 71 1.75 -10.90 -0.51
N ALA A 72 0.84 -11.84 -0.27
CA ALA A 72 1.16 -13.19 0.19
C ALA A 72 0.56 -14.29 -0.72
N ALA A 73 1.26 -15.42 -0.84
CA ALA A 73 0.77 -16.58 -1.60
C ALA A 73 -0.42 -17.26 -0.93
N GLN A 74 -0.48 -17.20 0.39
CA GLN A 74 -1.51 -17.79 1.24
C GLN A 74 -2.07 -16.69 2.16
N ASP A 75 -2.95 -17.06 3.09
CA ASP A 75 -3.42 -16.17 4.16
C ASP A 75 -2.23 -15.80 5.07
N CYS A 76 -1.84 -14.53 5.10
CA CYS A 76 -0.78 -14.01 5.97
C CYS A 76 -1.24 -12.73 6.68
N ARG A 77 -2.49 -12.73 7.17
CA ARG A 77 -3.07 -11.60 7.91
C ARG A 77 -2.30 -11.17 9.14
N ASP A 78 -1.43 -12.02 9.69
CA ASP A 78 -0.74 -11.73 10.95
C ASP A 78 0.47 -10.80 10.77
N SER A 79 1.17 -10.85 9.63
CA SER A 79 2.38 -10.05 9.44
C SER A 79 2.77 -9.81 7.99
N PHE A 80 3.50 -8.73 7.74
CA PHE A 80 4.09 -8.40 6.45
C PHE A 80 5.41 -7.64 6.63
N GLU A 81 6.25 -7.68 5.61
CA GLU A 81 7.53 -6.96 5.61
C GLU A 81 7.37 -5.58 4.99
N MET A 82 8.01 -4.58 5.60
CA MET A 82 8.20 -3.25 5.01
C MET A 82 9.68 -2.93 4.87
N SER A 83 10.05 -2.27 3.79
CA SER A 83 11.39 -1.70 3.67
C SER A 83 11.53 -0.45 4.55
N MET A 84 12.77 -0.07 4.88
CA MET A 84 13.02 1.20 5.58
C MET A 84 12.54 2.41 4.76
N ASN A 85 12.64 2.34 3.43
CA ASN A 85 12.21 3.43 2.55
C ASN A 85 10.69 3.65 2.62
N GLU A 86 9.90 2.58 2.51
CA GLU A 86 8.43 2.63 2.68
C GLU A 86 8.06 3.18 4.06
N TRP A 87 8.77 2.74 5.11
CA TRP A 87 8.55 3.21 6.47
C TRP A 87 8.82 4.71 6.61
N ASP A 88 9.94 5.19 6.03
CA ASP A 88 10.29 6.60 6.05
C ASP A 88 9.27 7.46 5.28
N VAL A 89 8.75 6.98 4.15
CA VAL A 89 7.70 7.67 3.40
C VAL A 89 6.40 7.72 4.20
N ALA A 90 6.00 6.61 4.83
CA ALA A 90 4.84 6.59 5.72
C ALA A 90 4.98 7.58 6.89
N HIS A 91 6.18 7.70 7.45
CA HIS A 91 6.49 8.66 8.50
C HIS A 91 6.43 10.12 8.02
N ARG A 92 6.83 10.40 6.77
CA ARG A 92 6.66 11.73 6.16
C ARG A 92 5.17 12.07 5.99
N CYS A 93 4.37 11.17 5.42
CA CYS A 93 2.92 11.33 5.32
C CYS A 93 2.26 11.60 6.68
N HIS A 94 2.71 10.93 7.75
CA HIS A 94 2.16 11.13 9.09
C HIS A 94 2.52 12.50 9.67
N CYS A 95 3.77 12.95 9.48
CA CYS A 95 4.25 14.22 10.03
C CYS A 95 3.83 15.46 9.22
N ASP A 96 3.59 15.30 7.93
CA ASP A 96 3.24 16.37 7.00
C ASP A 96 1.96 16.02 6.23
N PRO A 97 0.80 16.56 6.65
CA PRO A 97 -0.47 16.33 5.96
C PRO A 97 -0.50 16.79 4.51
N ASP A 98 0.33 17.77 4.12
CA ASP A 98 0.41 18.28 2.75
C ASP A 98 1.21 17.33 1.85
N TYR A 99 2.06 16.47 2.43
CA TYR A 99 2.81 15.46 1.69
C TYR A 99 1.90 14.35 1.15
N GLY A 100 0.93 13.88 1.95
CA GLY A 100 -0.07 12.90 1.56
C GLY A 100 -0.47 11.94 2.68
N VAL A 101 -1.29 10.94 2.35
CA VAL A 101 -1.69 9.85 3.23
C VAL A 101 -1.08 8.55 2.70
N TYR A 102 -0.44 7.79 3.58
CA TYR A 102 0.13 6.48 3.24
C TYR A 102 -0.88 5.38 3.54
N VAL A 103 -1.13 4.51 2.56
CA VAL A 103 -2.06 3.39 2.65
C VAL A 103 -1.34 2.11 2.28
N ILE A 104 -1.48 1.08 3.11
CA ILE A 104 -1.02 -0.27 2.80
C ILE A 104 -2.23 -1.11 2.38
N VAL A 105 -2.17 -1.69 1.18
CA VAL A 105 -3.16 -2.64 0.68
C VAL A 105 -2.58 -4.04 0.84
N ARG A 106 -3.20 -4.87 1.68
CA ARG A 106 -2.75 -6.26 1.84
C ARG A 106 -3.55 -7.19 0.94
N VAL A 107 -2.84 -8.05 0.21
CA VAL A 107 -3.43 -9.00 -0.73
C VAL A 107 -3.02 -10.41 -0.34
N ASP A 108 -4.02 -11.25 -0.07
CA ASP A 108 -3.82 -12.67 0.24
C ASP A 108 -4.16 -13.55 -0.96
N ASN A 109 -3.70 -14.80 -0.93
CA ASN A 109 -4.06 -15.86 -1.88
C ASN A 109 -3.73 -15.48 -3.35
N VAL A 110 -2.66 -14.71 -3.56
CA VAL A 110 -2.32 -14.14 -4.88
C VAL A 110 -2.08 -15.21 -5.95
N ALA A 111 -1.62 -16.40 -5.55
CA ALA A 111 -1.33 -17.48 -6.49
C ALA A 111 -2.58 -18.28 -6.93
N SER A 112 -3.74 -18.06 -6.33
CA SER A 112 -4.96 -18.84 -6.59
C SER A 112 -6.17 -17.93 -6.84
N LYS A 113 -6.68 -17.29 -5.78
CA LYS A 113 -7.81 -16.39 -5.82
C LYS A 113 -7.46 -15.12 -5.03
N PRO A 114 -6.74 -14.17 -5.66
CA PRO A 114 -6.33 -12.94 -5.01
C PRO A 114 -7.53 -12.22 -4.39
N GLN A 115 -7.34 -11.70 -3.18
CA GLN A 115 -8.34 -10.88 -2.49
C GLN A 115 -7.66 -9.83 -1.62
N ILE A 116 -8.28 -8.66 -1.52
CA ILE A 116 -7.86 -7.63 -0.55
C ILE A 116 -8.22 -8.16 0.84
N ALA A 117 -7.21 -8.33 1.69
CA ALA A 117 -7.35 -8.78 3.06
C ALA A 117 -7.83 -7.63 3.96
N ASP A 118 -7.14 -6.49 3.86
CA ASP A 118 -7.49 -5.23 4.51
C ASP A 118 -6.75 -4.03 3.88
N LEU A 119 -7.12 -2.85 4.37
CA LEU A 119 -6.51 -1.56 4.07
C LEU A 119 -6.04 -0.94 5.38
N LEU A 120 -4.76 -0.60 5.47
CA LEU A 120 -4.16 0.05 6.64
C LEU A 120 -3.83 1.49 6.28
N VAL A 121 -4.65 2.42 6.77
CA VAL A 121 -4.48 3.86 6.56
C VAL A 121 -3.64 4.43 7.68
N ASP A 122 -2.59 5.19 7.35
CA ASP A 122 -1.64 5.78 8.30
C ASP A 122 -1.01 4.72 9.23
N PRO A 123 -0.07 3.89 8.72
CA PRO A 123 0.53 2.81 9.50
C PRO A 123 1.32 3.31 10.72
N VAL A 124 1.74 4.58 10.73
CA VAL A 124 2.42 5.20 11.87
C VAL A 124 1.44 5.46 13.01
N GLU A 125 0.27 6.04 12.71
CA GLU A 125 -0.78 6.19 13.69
C GLU A 125 -1.27 4.83 14.21
N LEU A 126 -1.44 3.84 13.32
CA LEU A 126 -1.81 2.48 13.72
C LEU A 126 -0.79 1.86 14.68
N GLN A 127 0.51 2.13 14.53
CA GLN A 127 1.48 1.72 15.53
C GLN A 127 1.36 2.49 16.84
N ARG A 128 1.17 3.82 16.80
CA ARG A 128 0.97 4.60 18.03
C ARG A 128 -0.21 4.10 18.86
N GLN A 129 -1.23 3.57 18.18
CA GLN A 129 -2.40 2.94 18.78
C GLN A 129 -2.18 1.48 19.22
N GLY A 130 -1.03 0.88 18.92
CA GLY A 130 -0.70 -0.51 19.23
C GLY A 130 -1.35 -1.54 18.30
N VAL A 131 -1.96 -1.11 17.20
CA VAL A 131 -2.55 -1.98 16.17
C VAL A 131 -1.45 -2.63 15.34
N LEU A 132 -0.38 -1.89 15.02
CA LEU A 132 0.81 -2.41 14.38
C LEU A 132 2.00 -2.46 15.34
N ASN A 133 2.79 -3.52 15.27
CA ASN A 133 4.06 -3.65 16.00
C ASN A 133 5.19 -4.01 15.05
N TYR A 134 6.43 -3.59 15.35
CA TYR A 134 7.61 -3.91 14.53
C TYR A 134 8.65 -4.71 15.29
N SER A 135 9.34 -5.62 14.60
CA SER A 135 10.60 -6.20 15.08
C SER A 135 11.78 -5.64 14.28
N SER A 136 12.85 -5.21 14.95
CA SER A 136 13.92 -4.38 14.37
C SER A 136 15.00 -5.12 13.56
N ARG A 137 14.94 -6.45 13.43
CA ARG A 137 15.99 -7.20 12.71
C ARG A 137 15.78 -7.25 11.20
N ASN A 138 14.54 -7.12 10.77
CA ASN A 138 14.01 -6.86 9.43
C ASN A 138 12.64 -6.25 9.75
N LEU A 139 12.26 -5.06 9.26
CA LEU A 139 11.00 -4.37 9.62
C LEU A 139 9.78 -5.28 9.32
N LEU A 140 9.49 -6.16 10.27
CA LEU A 140 8.39 -7.11 10.23
C LEU A 140 7.27 -6.46 11.01
N VAL A 141 6.20 -6.13 10.30
CA VAL A 141 5.02 -5.51 10.86
C VAL A 141 4.04 -6.62 11.24
N VAL A 142 3.60 -6.62 12.50
CA VAL A 142 2.63 -7.58 13.05
C VAL A 142 1.33 -6.86 13.37
N VAL A 143 0.20 -7.43 12.94
CA VAL A 143 -1.14 -6.89 13.17
C VAL A 143 -1.71 -7.43 14.48
N GLY A 144 -2.03 -6.53 15.41
CA GLY A 144 -2.67 -6.86 16.68
C GLY A 144 -4.18 -7.09 16.51
N ARG A 145 -4.75 -8.04 17.27
CA ARG A 145 -6.21 -8.16 17.40
C ARG A 145 -6.69 -7.15 18.43
N ALA A 146 -7.54 -6.20 18.03
CA ALA A 146 -8.26 -5.35 18.98
C ALA A 146 -9.07 -6.23 19.95
N ARG A 147 -8.99 -5.92 21.24
CA ARG A 147 -9.77 -6.60 22.30
C ARG A 147 -11.16 -5.99 22.40
#